data_AF-A0A1I2ZE39-F1
#
_entry.id   AF-A0A1I2ZE39-F1
#
_cell.length_a   1.000
_cell.length_b   1.000
_cell.length_c   1.000
_cell.angle_alpha   90.00
_cell.angle_beta   90.00
_cell.angle_gamma   90.00
#
_symmetry.space_group_name_H-M   'P 1'
#
loop_
_entity.id
_entity.type
_entity.pdbx_description
1 polymer ?
#
loop_
_entity_poly.entity_id
_entity_poly.type
_entity_poly.pdbx_seq_one_letter_code
_entity_poly.pdbx_strand_id
1 'polypeptide(L)'
;MNTLFIALILVQCAVLIYLVYKRQGRFLIVFPALLFISALYTWIGWRFFSFSVDMPFDFLRHARADNVEKAIIYFIVCAGAFALGSLLVRDNSAARAGTELPNKLVVTLGNLGQMQLLATAAIWFVVFIPSYGLDNLLQRTLYRPEFAFQIGMVIASIVLPFSSLAIGLLRNRFVRMALLIAAMLIIVATSSRSSLVLIAFYLIGTFMRKGRIVKTELAVFAFLALWLSAFALESRHLPVQGIMPNFLALLAWFDIDAVVYTINYILSFSVGVLTYAIEMPYHLVNVVPYSLSPLPSFLYSIPVTFDNLIGTAPYSAMAILYNESYWGGVVFFFVCGFLIAVMERYSYQRNFFLWVIISSFIFVFTILCVQYQLRSAARLVYYMMFFSALYTFGMPVIRKMFFTERIGHV
;
A
#
# COMPACT_ATOMS: atom_id res chain seq x y z
N MET A 1 -7.10 -5.14 -34.23
CA MET A 1 -6.66 -4.98 -32.82
C MET A 1 -7.52 -4.00 -32.04
N ASN A 2 -7.87 -2.82 -32.56
CA ASN A 2 -8.80 -1.88 -31.88
C ASN A 2 -10.13 -2.53 -31.43
N THR A 3 -10.71 -3.43 -32.22
CA THR A 3 -11.94 -4.13 -31.87
C THR A 3 -11.80 -5.08 -30.68
N LEU A 4 -10.71 -5.85 -30.61
CA LEU A 4 -10.41 -6.74 -29.48
C LEU A 4 -10.12 -5.95 -28.21
N PHE A 5 -9.41 -4.83 -28.34
CA PHE A 5 -9.11 -3.94 -27.22
C PHE A 5 -10.39 -3.27 -26.67
N ILE A 6 -11.25 -2.75 -27.54
CA ILE A 6 -12.55 -2.20 -27.16
C ILE A 6 -13.42 -3.28 -26.51
N ALA A 7 -13.42 -4.50 -27.04
CA ALA A 7 -14.14 -5.62 -26.44
C ALA A 7 -13.61 -5.95 -25.03
N LEU A 8 -12.29 -5.98 -24.82
CA LEU A 8 -11.68 -6.18 -23.50
C LEU A 8 -12.06 -5.07 -22.51
N ILE A 9 -12.06 -3.81 -22.94
CA ILE A 9 -12.54 -2.68 -22.14
C ILE A 9 -14.00 -2.87 -21.75
N LEU A 10 -14.88 -3.21 -22.70
CA LEU A 10 -16.30 -3.40 -22.45
C LEU A 10 -16.56 -4.56 -21.48
N VAL A 11 -15.85 -5.68 -21.65
CA VAL A 11 -15.91 -6.83 -20.74
C VAL A 11 -15.45 -6.43 -19.35
N GLN A 12 -14.34 -5.69 -19.22
CA GLN A 12 -13.83 -5.28 -17.92
C GLN A 12 -14.75 -4.25 -17.24
N CYS A 13 -15.35 -3.33 -17.99
CA CYS A 13 -16.41 -2.45 -17.50
C CYS A 13 -17.60 -3.27 -16.98
N ALA A 14 -18.06 -4.28 -17.72
CA ALA A 14 -19.15 -5.15 -17.29
C ALA A 14 -18.79 -5.93 -16.01
N VAL A 15 -17.56 -6.44 -15.91
CA VAL A 15 -17.04 -7.13 -14.71
C VAL A 15 -16.99 -6.18 -13.52
N LEU A 16 -16.52 -4.94 -13.69
CA LEU A 16 -16.49 -3.92 -12.63
C LEU A 16 -17.90 -3.51 -12.21
N ILE A 17 -18.82 -3.28 -13.14
CA ILE A 17 -20.23 -2.98 -12.85
C ILE A 17 -20.87 -4.15 -12.10
N TYR A 18 -20.63 -5.38 -12.53
CA TYR A 18 -21.11 -6.59 -11.85
C TYR A 18 -20.53 -6.70 -10.43
N LEU A 19 -19.24 -6.41 -10.25
CA LEU A 19 -18.61 -6.39 -8.93
C LEU A 19 -19.20 -5.30 -8.04
N VAL A 20 -19.41 -4.08 -8.55
CA VAL A 20 -20.05 -2.99 -7.82
C VAL A 20 -21.48 -3.37 -7.41
N TYR A 21 -22.24 -3.98 -8.32
CA TYR A 21 -23.59 -4.44 -8.04
C TYR A 21 -23.64 -5.58 -7.01
N LYS A 22 -22.76 -6.59 -7.14
CA LYS A 22 -22.76 -7.78 -6.28
C LYS A 22 -22.09 -7.57 -4.93
N ARG A 23 -21.07 -6.72 -4.85
CA ARG A 23 -20.18 -6.53 -3.68
C ARG A 23 -20.31 -5.14 -3.06
N GLN A 24 -21.52 -4.57 -3.05
CA GLN A 24 -21.80 -3.23 -2.52
C GLN A 24 -21.07 -2.96 -1.19
N GLY A 25 -20.21 -1.92 -1.18
CA GLY A 25 -19.49 -1.47 0.01
C GLY A 25 -18.23 -2.25 0.39
N ARG A 26 -17.72 -3.14 -0.47
CA ARG A 26 -16.46 -3.90 -0.24
C ARG A 26 -15.25 -3.29 -0.94
N PHE A 27 -14.08 -3.44 -0.32
CA PHE A 27 -12.82 -2.87 -0.81
C PHE A 27 -12.15 -3.74 -1.88
N LEU A 28 -12.62 -4.97 -2.10
CA LEU A 28 -12.16 -5.87 -3.16
C LEU A 28 -12.22 -5.26 -4.58
N ILE A 29 -13.10 -4.28 -4.82
CA ILE A 29 -13.27 -3.64 -6.13
C ILE A 29 -12.10 -2.68 -6.42
N VAL A 30 -11.44 -2.15 -5.39
CA VAL A 30 -10.44 -1.09 -5.51
C VAL A 30 -9.26 -1.54 -6.36
N PHE A 31 -8.79 -2.78 -6.20
CA PHE A 31 -7.68 -3.32 -6.97
C PHE A 31 -7.97 -3.45 -8.48
N PRO A 32 -8.99 -4.22 -8.92
CA PRO A 32 -9.30 -4.35 -10.34
C PRO A 32 -9.72 -3.01 -10.97
N ALA A 33 -10.36 -2.12 -10.20
CA ALA A 33 -10.68 -0.77 -10.67
C ALA A 33 -9.42 0.06 -10.91
N LEU A 34 -8.45 0.05 -9.99
CA LEU A 34 -7.22 0.82 -10.16
C LEU A 34 -6.41 0.32 -11.36
N LEU A 35 -6.22 -0.99 -11.51
CA LEU A 35 -5.51 -1.54 -12.67
C LEU A 35 -6.19 -1.17 -14.00
N PHE A 36 -7.52 -1.21 -14.03
CA PHE A 36 -8.29 -0.84 -15.21
C PHE A 36 -8.19 0.66 -15.52
N ILE A 37 -8.30 1.51 -14.50
CA ILE A 37 -8.15 2.97 -14.64
C ILE A 37 -6.73 3.29 -15.12
N SER A 38 -5.69 2.66 -14.57
CA SER A 38 -4.30 2.81 -15.03
C SER A 38 -4.13 2.40 -16.49
N ALA A 39 -4.71 1.27 -16.90
CA ALA A 39 -4.68 0.80 -18.28
C ALA A 39 -5.39 1.78 -19.24
N LEU A 40 -6.60 2.22 -18.88
CA LEU A 40 -7.39 3.15 -19.68
C LEU A 40 -6.74 4.54 -19.75
N TYR A 41 -6.28 5.07 -18.62
CA TYR A 41 -5.59 6.34 -18.55
C TYR A 41 -4.32 6.33 -19.39
N THR A 42 -3.51 5.25 -19.31
CA THR A 42 -2.30 5.15 -20.14
C THR A 42 -2.64 5.03 -21.61
N TRP A 43 -3.68 4.27 -21.98
CA TRP A 43 -4.11 4.14 -23.37
C TRP A 43 -4.56 5.49 -23.96
N ILE A 44 -5.38 6.25 -23.23
CA ILE A 44 -5.82 7.59 -23.64
C ILE A 44 -4.63 8.55 -23.68
N GLY A 45 -3.86 8.58 -22.58
CA GLY A 45 -2.68 9.43 -22.39
C GLY A 45 -1.69 9.28 -23.53
N TRP A 46 -1.21 8.06 -23.75
CA TRP A 46 -0.21 7.75 -24.77
C TRP A 46 -0.67 8.08 -26.20
N ARG A 47 -1.97 7.98 -26.49
CA ARG A 47 -2.50 8.17 -27.85
C ARG A 47 -2.80 9.63 -28.18
N PHE A 48 -3.20 10.43 -27.19
CA PHE A 48 -3.73 11.78 -27.42
C PHE A 48 -2.94 12.89 -26.75
N PHE A 49 -2.05 12.59 -25.80
CA PHE A 49 -1.37 13.59 -24.98
C PHE A 49 0.15 13.36 -24.96
N SER A 50 0.92 14.30 -25.51
CA SER A 50 2.39 14.25 -25.49
C SER A 50 2.96 14.18 -24.06
N PHE A 51 2.35 14.92 -23.13
CA PHE A 51 2.75 14.93 -21.72
C PHE A 51 2.77 13.53 -21.08
N SER A 52 1.80 12.66 -21.41
CA SER A 52 1.75 11.29 -20.88
C SER A 52 2.84 10.39 -21.43
N VAL A 53 3.43 10.75 -22.58
CA VAL A 53 4.54 10.04 -23.21
C VAL A 53 5.87 10.45 -22.58
N ASP A 54 6.03 11.74 -22.31
CA ASP A 54 7.28 12.33 -21.83
C ASP A 54 7.46 12.15 -20.30
N MET A 55 6.37 12.15 -19.52
CA MET A 55 6.41 12.03 -18.06
C MET A 55 5.91 10.65 -17.58
N PRO A 56 6.40 10.10 -16.46
CA PRO A 56 7.43 10.66 -15.56
C PRO A 56 8.88 10.34 -15.93
N PHE A 57 9.15 9.34 -16.78
CA PHE A 57 10.52 8.89 -17.06
C PHE A 57 10.77 8.62 -18.55
N ASP A 58 10.00 9.24 -19.45
CA ASP A 58 10.07 9.03 -20.90
C ASP A 58 9.95 7.56 -21.36
N PHE A 59 9.47 6.64 -20.50
CA PHE A 59 9.41 5.20 -20.80
C PHE A 59 8.64 4.88 -22.08
N LEU A 60 7.61 5.69 -22.36
CA LEU A 60 6.71 5.49 -23.49
C LEU A 60 7.21 6.16 -24.78
N ARG A 61 8.18 7.07 -24.68
CA ARG A 61 8.68 7.89 -25.80
C ARG A 61 9.45 7.06 -26.83
N HIS A 62 10.20 6.08 -26.35
CA HIS A 62 11.01 5.20 -27.19
C HIS A 62 10.39 3.81 -27.38
N ALA A 63 9.20 3.61 -26.80
CA ALA A 63 8.55 2.31 -26.80
C ALA A 63 7.84 2.02 -28.11
N ARG A 64 7.98 0.78 -28.59
CA ARG A 64 7.20 0.24 -29.70
C ARG A 64 5.74 0.16 -29.30
N ALA A 65 4.86 0.63 -30.19
CA ALA A 65 3.40 0.62 -30.00
C ALA A 65 2.88 -0.75 -29.53
N ASP A 66 3.34 -1.84 -30.16
CA ASP A 66 2.95 -3.20 -29.81
C ASP A 66 3.28 -3.58 -28.36
N ASN A 67 4.37 -3.04 -27.80
CA ASN A 67 4.79 -3.31 -26.43
C ASN A 67 3.95 -2.53 -25.41
N VAL A 68 3.60 -1.29 -25.73
CA VAL A 68 2.68 -0.48 -24.93
C VAL A 68 1.31 -1.17 -24.86
N GLU A 69 0.79 -1.64 -25.99
CA GLU A 69 -0.48 -2.33 -26.05
C GLU A 69 -0.46 -3.67 -25.29
N LYS A 70 0.63 -4.45 -25.40
CA LYS A 70 0.82 -5.66 -24.58
C LYS A 70 0.80 -5.37 -23.09
N ALA A 71 1.46 -4.30 -22.64
CA ALA A 71 1.46 -3.88 -21.23
C ALA A 71 0.04 -3.55 -20.76
N ILE A 72 -0.71 -2.77 -21.55
CA ILE A 72 -2.09 -2.38 -21.23
C ILE A 72 -2.99 -3.63 -21.17
N ILE A 73 -2.90 -4.54 -22.14
CA ILE A 73 -3.67 -5.79 -22.15
C ILE A 73 -3.35 -6.63 -20.91
N TYR A 74 -2.08 -6.74 -20.54
CA TYR A 74 -1.68 -7.48 -19.35
C TYR A 74 -2.33 -6.95 -18.06
N PHE A 75 -2.40 -5.62 -17.90
CA PHE A 75 -3.10 -5.00 -16.76
C PHE A 75 -4.59 -5.38 -16.73
N ILE A 76 -5.26 -5.35 -17.87
CA ILE A 76 -6.68 -5.73 -18.00
C ILE A 76 -6.85 -7.22 -17.63
N VAL A 77 -5.99 -8.09 -18.14
CA VAL A 77 -6.05 -9.54 -17.86
C VAL A 77 -5.82 -9.82 -16.37
N CYS A 78 -4.82 -9.19 -15.74
CA CYS A 78 -4.57 -9.35 -14.31
C CYS A 78 -5.72 -8.80 -13.44
N ALA A 79 -6.33 -7.69 -13.84
CA ALA A 79 -7.52 -7.15 -13.18
C ALA A 79 -8.70 -8.14 -13.27
N GLY A 80 -8.92 -8.73 -14.45
CA GLY A 80 -9.91 -9.78 -14.67
C GLY A 80 -9.62 -11.03 -13.84
N ALA A 81 -8.37 -11.49 -13.78
CA ALA A 81 -7.96 -12.65 -12.99
C ALA A 81 -8.20 -12.45 -11.49
N PHE A 82 -7.84 -11.29 -10.94
CA PHE A 82 -8.14 -10.94 -9.55
C PHE A 82 -9.65 -10.91 -9.29
N ALA A 83 -10.42 -10.28 -10.19
CA ALA A 83 -11.87 -10.22 -10.10
C ALA A 83 -12.48 -11.63 -10.07
N LEU A 84 -12.08 -12.50 -11.00
CA LEU A 84 -12.53 -13.90 -11.07
C LEU A 84 -12.19 -14.66 -9.79
N GLY A 85 -10.95 -14.56 -9.29
CA GLY A 85 -10.55 -15.17 -8.03
C GLY A 85 -11.41 -14.68 -6.85
N SER A 86 -11.69 -13.38 -6.79
CA SER A 86 -12.55 -12.81 -5.75
C SER A 86 -14.02 -13.27 -5.84
N LEU A 87 -14.52 -13.57 -7.05
CA LEU A 87 -15.91 -13.99 -7.28
C LEU A 87 -16.21 -15.42 -6.82
N LEU A 88 -15.18 -16.28 -6.73
CA LEU A 88 -15.32 -17.66 -6.24
C LEU A 88 -15.76 -17.72 -4.77
N VAL A 89 -15.45 -16.68 -3.99
CA VAL A 89 -15.88 -16.59 -2.60
C VAL A 89 -17.35 -16.16 -2.55
N ARG A 90 -18.27 -17.12 -2.32
CA ARG A 90 -19.71 -16.82 -2.22
C ARG A 90 -19.99 -15.64 -1.31
N ASP A 91 -20.84 -14.72 -1.78
CA ASP A 91 -21.32 -13.61 -0.97
C ASP A 91 -22.67 -13.99 -0.35
N ASN A 92 -22.68 -14.23 0.96
CA ASN A 92 -23.93 -14.39 1.68
C ASN A 92 -24.30 -13.02 2.26
N SER A 93 -24.81 -12.14 1.41
CA SER A 93 -25.29 -10.79 1.75
C SER A 93 -26.43 -10.80 2.77
N ALA A 94 -27.01 -11.98 3.06
CA ALA A 94 -28.03 -12.21 4.07
C ALA A 94 -27.47 -12.32 5.51
N ALA A 95 -26.15 -12.49 5.70
CA ALA A 95 -25.54 -12.35 7.02
C ALA A 95 -25.28 -10.86 7.33
N ARG A 96 -26.38 -10.09 7.41
CA ARG A 96 -26.37 -8.76 8.04
C ARG A 96 -26.15 -8.93 9.55
N ALA A 97 -25.62 -7.86 10.15
CA ALA A 97 -25.35 -7.66 11.58
C ALA A 97 -24.02 -8.20 12.12
N GLY A 98 -22.92 -7.67 11.59
CA GLY A 98 -21.73 -7.34 12.39
C GLY A 98 -21.55 -5.83 12.58
N THR A 99 -22.59 -5.04 12.26
CA THR A 99 -22.63 -3.57 12.40
C THR A 99 -22.86 -3.11 13.83
N GLU A 100 -23.04 -4.03 14.77
CA GLU A 100 -22.67 -3.69 16.14
C GLU A 100 -21.15 -3.63 16.16
N LEU A 101 -20.60 -2.40 16.19
CA LEU A 101 -19.23 -2.21 16.66
C LEU A 101 -19.04 -3.19 17.82
N PRO A 102 -18.00 -4.04 17.86
CA PRO A 102 -17.73 -4.79 19.07
C PRO A 102 -17.35 -3.74 20.12
N ASN A 103 -18.38 -3.26 20.81
CA ASN A 103 -18.34 -2.15 21.73
C ASN A 103 -17.26 -2.46 22.76
N LYS A 104 -17.09 -3.73 23.13
CA LYS A 104 -16.00 -4.17 24.01
C LYS A 104 -14.60 -3.76 23.54
N LEU A 105 -14.16 -4.01 22.30
CA LEU A 105 -12.75 -3.74 21.92
C LEU A 105 -12.49 -2.25 21.67
N VAL A 106 -13.49 -1.54 21.14
CA VAL A 106 -13.47 -0.07 21.00
C VAL A 106 -13.53 0.61 22.37
N VAL A 107 -14.31 0.08 23.31
CA VAL A 107 -14.37 0.54 24.71
C VAL A 107 -13.08 0.18 25.44
N THR A 108 -12.51 -1.02 25.28
CA THR A 108 -11.26 -1.41 25.93
C THR A 108 -10.07 -0.59 25.43
N LEU A 109 -9.95 -0.35 24.11
CA LEU A 109 -8.89 0.50 23.56
C LEU A 109 -9.16 2.00 23.78
N GLY A 110 -10.43 2.41 23.83
CA GLY A 110 -10.85 3.76 24.23
C GLY A 110 -10.64 4.05 25.72
N ASN A 111 -10.50 2.99 26.53
CA ASN A 111 -10.15 3.01 27.95
C ASN A 111 -8.64 2.90 28.21
N LEU A 112 -7.80 2.78 27.17
CA LEU A 112 -6.35 2.92 27.35
C LEU A 112 -6.03 4.32 27.90
N GLY A 113 -5.17 4.37 28.91
CA GLY A 113 -4.73 5.62 29.50
C GLY A 113 -4.08 6.50 28.43
N GLN A 114 -4.39 7.80 28.40
CA GLN A 114 -3.82 8.73 27.42
C GLN A 114 -2.28 8.75 27.48
N MET A 115 -1.69 8.56 28.66
CA MET A 115 -0.25 8.43 28.85
C MET A 115 0.33 7.16 28.21
N GLN A 116 -0.40 6.04 28.26
CA GLN A 116 0.02 4.80 27.60
C GLN A 116 0.00 4.95 26.07
N LEU A 117 -1.07 5.54 25.53
CA LEU A 117 -1.16 5.85 24.10
C LEU A 117 -0.06 6.81 23.64
N LEU A 118 0.25 7.82 24.45
CA LEU A 118 1.34 8.75 24.18
C LEU A 118 2.70 8.03 24.18
N ALA A 119 2.94 7.17 25.16
CA ALA A 119 4.15 6.35 25.22
C ALA A 119 4.27 5.46 23.99
N THR A 120 3.21 4.74 23.60
CA THR A 120 3.19 3.89 22.40
C THR A 120 3.43 4.69 21.12
N ALA A 121 2.88 5.90 21.02
CA ALA A 121 3.15 6.80 19.90
C ALA A 121 4.63 7.23 19.87
N ALA A 122 5.23 7.50 21.03
CA ALA A 122 6.61 7.94 21.17
C ALA A 122 7.65 6.84 20.85
N ILE A 123 7.33 5.55 21.07
CA ILE A 123 8.27 4.43 20.83
C ILE A 123 8.84 4.48 19.41
N TRP A 124 8.02 4.78 18.40
CA TRP A 124 8.52 4.84 17.03
C TRP A 124 9.63 5.90 16.87
N PHE A 125 9.45 7.10 17.44
CA PHE A 125 10.46 8.16 17.39
C PHE A 125 11.75 7.74 18.13
N VAL A 126 11.59 7.13 19.31
CA VAL A 126 12.72 6.67 20.15
C VAL A 126 13.53 5.56 19.47
N VAL A 127 12.89 4.68 18.69
CA VAL A 127 13.61 3.64 17.95
C VAL A 127 14.18 4.21 16.65
N PHE A 128 13.39 4.99 15.90
CA PHE A 128 13.74 5.42 14.55
C PHE A 128 14.87 6.44 14.53
N ILE A 129 14.80 7.50 15.33
CA ILE A 129 15.78 8.61 15.29
C ILE A 129 17.20 8.10 15.59
N PRO A 130 17.45 7.33 16.68
CA PRO A 130 18.79 6.80 16.95
C PRO A 130 19.23 5.75 15.92
N SER A 131 18.31 4.94 15.39
CA SER A 131 18.65 3.90 14.41
C SER A 131 19.04 4.47 13.04
N TYR A 132 18.45 5.60 12.66
CA TYR A 132 18.75 6.29 11.40
C TYR A 132 19.95 7.23 11.53
N GLY A 133 20.14 7.82 12.71
CA GLY A 133 21.10 8.90 12.97
C GLY A 133 20.44 10.26 12.71
N LEU A 134 20.59 11.17 13.69
CA LEU A 134 19.98 12.50 13.63
C LEU A 134 20.59 13.35 12.50
N ASP A 135 21.89 13.24 12.28
CA ASP A 135 22.58 13.95 11.19
C ASP A 135 22.06 13.51 9.82
N ASN A 136 21.95 12.20 9.59
CA ASN A 136 21.40 11.62 8.36
C ASN A 136 19.92 11.99 8.13
N LEU A 137 19.19 12.28 9.21
CA LEU A 137 17.81 12.76 9.15
C LEU A 137 17.73 14.22 8.75
N LEU A 138 18.61 15.07 9.29
CA LEU A 138 18.64 16.49 8.97
C LEU A 138 19.11 16.73 7.54
N GLN A 139 20.23 16.11 7.15
CA GLN A 139 20.83 16.27 5.83
C GLN A 139 21.74 15.08 5.48
N ARG A 140 21.62 14.55 4.26
CA ARG A 140 22.54 13.53 3.72
C ARG A 140 22.68 13.66 2.21
N THR A 141 23.83 13.28 1.69
CA THR A 141 24.12 13.27 0.25
C THR A 141 23.68 11.96 -0.42
N LEU A 142 23.72 10.85 0.31
CA LEU A 142 23.31 9.54 -0.19
C LEU A 142 21.84 9.26 0.12
N TYR A 143 21.12 8.66 -0.83
CA TYR A 143 19.72 8.28 -0.67
C TYR A 143 19.50 7.35 0.54
N ARG A 144 20.40 6.37 0.75
CA ARG A 144 20.47 5.55 1.96
C ARG A 144 21.74 5.92 2.75
N PRO A 145 21.64 6.13 4.07
CA PRO A 145 22.83 6.33 4.90
C PRO A 145 23.66 5.04 4.95
N GLU A 146 24.99 5.18 4.89
CA GLU A 146 25.94 4.05 4.97
C GLU A 146 25.93 3.37 6.34
N PHE A 147 25.57 4.10 7.40
CA PHE A 147 25.64 3.65 8.80
C PHE A 147 24.28 3.64 9.52
N ALA A 148 23.20 3.20 8.86
CA ALA A 148 21.94 2.95 9.58
C ALA A 148 22.00 1.61 10.34
N PHE A 149 21.57 1.62 11.60
CA PHE A 149 21.42 0.39 12.39
C PHE A 149 20.25 -0.43 11.86
N GLN A 150 20.55 -1.43 11.02
CA GLN A 150 19.57 -2.17 10.23
C GLN A 150 18.49 -2.84 11.08
N ILE A 151 18.86 -3.44 12.22
CA ILE A 151 17.93 -4.08 13.14
C ILE A 151 16.94 -3.06 13.71
N GLY A 152 17.43 -1.90 14.13
CA GLY A 152 16.58 -0.82 14.65
C GLY A 152 15.63 -0.27 13.59
N MET A 153 16.06 -0.18 12.33
CA MET A 153 15.19 0.18 11.21
C MET A 153 14.09 -0.85 10.93
N VAL A 154 14.39 -2.14 11.09
CA VAL A 154 13.38 -3.21 11.00
C VAL A 154 12.38 -3.10 12.15
N ILE A 155 12.85 -2.91 13.38
CA ILE A 155 11.98 -2.72 14.55
C ILE A 155 11.09 -1.49 14.36
N ALA A 156 11.65 -0.37 13.92
CA ALA A 156 10.87 0.84 13.68
C ALA A 156 9.80 0.65 12.59
N SER A 157 10.09 -0.16 11.56
CA SER A 157 9.11 -0.52 10.53
C SER A 157 7.96 -1.37 11.08
N ILE A 158 8.24 -2.26 12.03
CA ILE A 158 7.22 -3.09 12.71
C ILE A 158 6.39 -2.25 13.69
N VAL A 159 7.01 -1.30 14.38
CA VAL A 159 6.36 -0.45 15.39
C VAL A 159 5.47 0.64 14.75
N LEU A 160 5.85 1.15 13.56
CA LEU A 160 5.16 2.26 12.89
C LEU A 160 3.62 2.11 12.82
N PRO A 161 3.03 0.98 12.39
CA PRO A 161 1.57 0.79 12.38
C PRO A 161 0.92 1.00 13.76
N PHE A 162 1.54 0.49 14.82
CA PHE A 162 1.01 0.57 16.19
C PHE A 162 1.10 1.99 16.73
N SER A 163 2.23 2.67 16.53
CA SER A 163 2.39 4.07 16.92
C SER A 163 1.44 4.98 16.14
N SER A 164 1.24 4.73 14.83
CA SER A 164 0.30 5.48 13.99
C SER A 164 -1.15 5.33 14.47
N LEU A 165 -1.55 4.10 14.84
CA LEU A 165 -2.86 3.83 15.42
C LEU A 165 -3.03 4.52 16.79
N ALA A 166 -1.99 4.48 17.64
CA ALA A 166 -1.99 5.16 18.94
C ALA A 166 -2.15 6.69 18.79
N ILE A 167 -1.47 7.31 17.82
CA ILE A 167 -1.64 8.74 17.50
C ILE A 167 -3.12 9.03 17.16
N GLY A 168 -3.75 8.21 16.32
CA GLY A 168 -5.17 8.37 15.95
C GLY A 168 -6.14 8.33 17.14
N LEU A 169 -5.82 7.53 18.17
CA LEU A 169 -6.63 7.34 19.38
C LEU A 169 -6.50 8.46 20.42
N LEU A 170 -5.45 9.28 20.38
CA LEU A 170 -5.24 10.39 21.32
C LEU A 170 -6.42 11.37 21.29
N ARG A 171 -6.91 11.79 22.47
CA ARG A 171 -8.06 12.71 22.59
C ARG A 171 -7.70 14.14 22.24
N ASN A 172 -6.55 14.62 22.73
CA ASN A 172 -6.10 15.99 22.52
C ASN A 172 -5.76 16.22 21.04
N ARG A 173 -6.50 17.13 20.38
CA ARG A 173 -6.32 17.45 18.96
C ARG A 173 -4.93 18.00 18.66
N PHE A 174 -4.39 18.86 19.52
CA PHE A 174 -3.10 19.51 19.30
C PHE A 174 -1.95 18.50 19.36
N VAL A 175 -1.87 17.71 20.43
CA VAL A 175 -0.84 16.67 20.59
C VAL A 175 -0.89 15.67 19.43
N ARG A 176 -2.10 15.24 19.07
CA ARG A 176 -2.30 14.30 17.96
C ARG A 176 -1.82 14.85 16.63
N MET A 177 -2.18 16.09 16.29
CA MET A 177 -1.73 16.71 15.03
C MET A 177 -0.24 16.99 15.04
N ALA A 178 0.33 17.43 16.18
CA ALA A 178 1.77 17.64 16.32
C ALA A 178 2.56 16.35 16.09
N LEU A 179 2.15 15.23 16.70
CA LEU A 179 2.79 13.92 16.51
C LEU A 179 2.63 13.41 15.07
N LEU A 180 1.45 13.60 14.46
CA LEU A 180 1.22 13.22 13.06
C LEU A 180 2.13 14.01 12.11
N ILE A 181 2.21 15.34 12.29
CA ILE A 181 3.07 16.21 11.49
C ILE A 181 4.54 15.84 11.69
N ALA A 182 4.98 15.63 12.93
CA ALA A 182 6.34 15.20 13.23
C ALA A 182 6.68 13.86 12.56
N ALA A 183 5.78 12.86 12.64
CA ALA A 183 5.96 11.58 11.97
C ALA A 183 6.01 11.73 10.44
N MET A 184 5.15 12.57 9.87
CA MET A 184 5.16 12.85 8.42
C MET A 184 6.47 13.51 7.99
N LEU A 185 6.98 14.50 8.71
CA LEU A 185 8.23 15.18 8.38
C LEU A 185 9.41 14.21 8.37
N ILE A 186 9.50 13.32 9.38
CA ILE A 186 10.55 12.30 9.44
C ILE A 186 10.43 11.30 8.27
N ILE A 187 9.21 10.86 7.95
CA ILE A 187 9.00 9.95 6.82
C ILE A 187 9.39 10.61 5.50
N VAL A 188 9.01 11.88 5.30
CA VAL A 188 9.37 12.68 4.13
C VAL A 188 10.89 12.87 4.03
N ALA A 189 11.59 13.08 5.13
CA ALA A 189 13.04 13.16 5.18
C ALA A 189 13.75 11.88 4.73
N THR A 190 13.10 10.73 4.97
CA THR A 190 13.59 9.44 4.48
C THR A 190 13.17 9.12 3.05
N SER A 191 12.43 10.01 2.38
CA SER A 191 11.89 9.79 1.03
C SER A 191 11.15 8.45 0.95
N SER A 192 10.46 8.11 2.05
CA SER A 192 9.85 6.79 2.26
C SER A 192 8.36 6.82 2.01
N ARG A 193 7.88 5.78 1.31
CA ARG A 193 6.45 5.54 1.07
C ARG A 193 5.72 4.99 2.29
N SER A 194 6.41 4.88 3.44
CA SER A 194 5.81 4.57 4.75
C SER A 194 4.72 5.56 5.17
N SER A 195 4.61 6.71 4.50
CA SER A 195 3.53 7.69 4.67
C SER A 195 2.14 7.06 4.45
N LEU A 196 2.02 6.11 3.51
CA LEU A 196 0.79 5.35 3.26
C LEU A 196 0.37 4.55 4.50
N VAL A 197 1.33 3.90 5.16
CA VAL A 197 1.10 3.10 6.38
C VAL A 197 0.72 4.02 7.54
N LEU A 198 1.44 5.13 7.72
CA LEU A 198 1.13 6.13 8.76
C LEU A 198 -0.30 6.65 8.61
N ILE A 199 -0.68 7.08 7.41
CA ILE A 199 -2.01 7.65 7.14
C ILE A 199 -3.11 6.60 7.31
N ALA A 200 -2.93 5.39 6.78
CA ALA A 200 -3.90 4.32 6.91
C ALA A 200 -4.19 3.99 8.39
N PHE A 201 -3.16 3.70 9.18
CA PHE A 201 -3.33 3.34 10.59
C PHE A 201 -3.80 4.51 11.46
N TYR A 202 -3.42 5.75 11.13
CA TYR A 202 -3.97 6.94 11.77
C TYR A 202 -5.48 7.07 11.55
N LEU A 203 -5.97 6.82 10.33
CA LEU A 203 -7.39 6.84 10.01
C LEU A 203 -8.14 5.73 10.75
N ILE A 204 -7.56 4.53 10.86
CA ILE A 204 -8.11 3.43 11.67
C ILE A 204 -8.24 3.89 13.13
N GLY A 205 -7.19 4.44 13.73
CA GLY A 205 -7.23 4.91 15.12
C GLY A 205 -8.27 6.02 15.33
N THR A 206 -8.37 6.97 14.39
CA THR A 206 -9.37 8.04 14.44
C THR A 206 -10.79 7.49 14.33
N PHE A 207 -10.99 6.48 13.48
CA PHE A 207 -12.25 5.80 13.31
C PHE A 207 -12.69 5.08 14.58
N MET A 208 -11.79 4.32 15.21
CA MET A 208 -12.07 3.64 16.48
C MET A 208 -12.49 4.63 17.57
N ARG A 209 -11.84 5.79 17.62
CA ARG A 209 -12.14 6.82 18.62
C ARG A 209 -13.49 7.49 18.40
N LYS A 210 -13.85 7.81 17.15
CA LYS A 210 -15.06 8.59 16.81
C LYS A 210 -16.26 7.72 16.43
N GLY A 211 -16.07 6.43 16.15
CA GLY A 211 -17.07 5.53 15.57
C GLY A 211 -17.45 5.84 14.11
N ARG A 212 -16.89 6.91 13.52
CA ARG A 212 -17.15 7.36 12.14
C ARG A 212 -15.92 8.04 11.54
N ILE A 213 -15.69 7.82 10.24
CA ILE A 213 -14.73 8.60 9.45
C ILE A 213 -15.51 9.69 8.73
N VAL A 214 -15.06 10.94 8.87
CA VAL A 214 -15.65 12.04 8.12
C VAL A 214 -15.18 11.92 6.67
N LYS A 215 -16.10 11.97 5.70
CA LYS A 215 -15.77 11.80 4.27
C LYS A 215 -14.71 12.81 3.79
N THR A 216 -14.75 14.04 4.30
CA THR A 216 -13.74 15.07 4.00
C THR A 216 -12.37 14.74 4.57
N GLU A 217 -12.29 14.25 5.83
CA GLU A 217 -11.02 13.76 6.41
C GLU A 217 -10.44 12.64 5.53
N LEU A 218 -11.27 11.67 5.12
CA LEU A 218 -10.83 10.58 4.25
C LEU A 218 -10.27 11.10 2.91
N ALA A 219 -10.97 12.03 2.25
CA ALA A 219 -10.55 12.59 0.97
C ALA A 219 -9.22 13.36 1.09
N VAL A 220 -9.08 14.20 2.12
CA VAL A 220 -7.85 14.96 2.38
C VAL A 220 -6.68 14.02 2.65
N PHE A 221 -6.86 13.02 3.51
CA PHE A 221 -5.79 12.07 3.82
C PHE A 221 -5.45 11.18 2.64
N ALA A 222 -6.42 10.78 1.81
CA ALA A 222 -6.15 10.03 0.58
C ALA A 222 -5.33 10.87 -0.42
N PHE A 223 -5.70 12.12 -0.65
CA PHE A 223 -4.94 13.04 -1.47
C PHE A 223 -3.52 13.24 -0.93
N LEU A 224 -3.38 13.49 0.37
CA LEU A 224 -2.09 13.65 1.02
C LEU A 224 -1.22 12.39 0.91
N ALA A 225 -1.80 11.20 1.04
CA ALA A 225 -1.06 9.95 0.93
C ALA A 225 -0.50 9.76 -0.49
N LEU A 226 -1.31 10.07 -1.50
CA LEU A 226 -0.91 10.03 -2.91
C LEU A 226 0.18 11.08 -3.20
N TRP A 227 -0.03 12.32 -2.76
CA TRP A 227 0.92 13.42 -2.92
C TRP A 227 2.27 13.10 -2.30
N LEU A 228 2.30 12.67 -1.03
CA LEU A 228 3.54 12.32 -0.34
C LEU A 228 4.22 11.11 -0.96
N SER A 229 3.47 10.17 -1.56
CA SER A 229 4.05 9.02 -2.24
C SER A 229 4.75 9.40 -3.54
N ALA A 230 4.16 10.30 -4.32
CA ALA A 230 4.77 10.84 -5.54
C ALA A 230 5.98 11.73 -5.20
N PHE A 231 5.84 12.61 -4.20
CA PHE A 231 6.96 13.41 -3.72
C PHE A 231 8.12 12.55 -3.24
N ALA A 232 7.86 11.48 -2.46
CA ALA A 232 8.91 10.58 -1.96
C ALA A 232 9.69 9.85 -3.07
N LEU A 233 9.18 9.86 -4.30
CA LEU A 233 9.84 9.28 -5.46
C LEU A 233 10.68 10.28 -6.20
N GLU A 234 10.16 11.48 -6.45
CA GLU A 234 11.00 12.50 -7.05
C GLU A 234 12.09 12.94 -6.09
N SER A 235 11.77 13.05 -4.80
CA SER A 235 12.72 13.53 -3.83
C SER A 235 14.01 12.71 -3.88
N ARG A 236 13.99 11.44 -4.30
CA ARG A 236 15.17 10.59 -4.50
C ARG A 236 16.18 11.09 -5.53
N HIS A 237 15.75 11.91 -6.48
CA HIS A 237 16.61 12.55 -7.47
C HIS A 237 17.28 13.83 -6.93
N LEU A 238 16.86 14.32 -5.75
CA LEU A 238 17.54 15.44 -5.13
C LEU A 238 18.97 15.05 -4.74
N PRO A 239 19.95 15.93 -5.01
CA PRO A 239 21.35 15.69 -4.68
C PRO A 239 21.60 15.65 -3.15
N VAL A 240 20.69 16.23 -2.39
CA VAL A 240 20.72 16.27 -0.92
C VAL A 240 19.34 15.89 -0.41
N GLN A 241 19.29 14.92 0.50
CA GLN A 241 18.10 14.42 1.18
C GLN A 241 18.11 14.84 2.65
N GLY A 242 16.95 14.74 3.31
CA GLY A 242 16.82 15.04 4.74
C GLY A 242 15.61 15.92 5.02
N ILE A 243 15.35 16.21 6.29
CA ILE A 243 14.18 17.00 6.70
C ILE A 243 14.20 18.36 6.00
N MET A 244 15.33 19.08 6.07
CA MET A 244 15.42 20.43 5.54
C MET A 244 15.30 20.49 4.01
N PRO A 245 16.15 19.79 3.21
CA PRO A 245 16.08 19.88 1.75
C PRO A 245 14.77 19.31 1.20
N ASN A 246 14.25 18.22 1.76
CA ASN A 246 13.01 17.62 1.26
C ASN A 246 11.79 18.48 1.64
N PHE A 247 11.79 19.13 2.81
CA PHE A 247 10.70 20.03 3.16
C PHE A 247 10.67 21.27 2.27
N LEU A 248 11.83 21.89 2.01
CA LEU A 248 11.94 23.01 1.08
C LEU A 248 11.51 22.60 -0.34
N ALA A 249 11.95 21.44 -0.80
CA ALA A 249 11.53 20.89 -2.09
C ALA A 249 10.02 20.62 -2.13
N LEU A 250 9.42 20.09 -1.06
CA LEU A 250 7.97 19.83 -0.98
C LEU A 250 7.15 21.12 -1.06
N LEU A 251 7.62 22.21 -0.46
CA LEU A 251 6.98 23.52 -0.57
C LEU A 251 7.08 24.09 -1.98
N ALA A 252 8.24 23.95 -2.63
CA ALA A 252 8.45 24.34 -4.01
C ALA A 252 7.66 23.45 -5.00
N TRP A 253 7.34 22.22 -4.61
CA TRP A 253 6.59 21.23 -5.40
C TRP A 253 5.10 21.58 -5.55
N PHE A 254 4.57 22.57 -4.83
CA PHE A 254 3.14 22.87 -4.83
C PHE A 254 2.71 23.70 -6.06
N ASP A 255 3.04 23.22 -7.26
CA ASP A 255 2.67 23.79 -8.56
C ASP A 255 1.71 22.85 -9.32
N ILE A 256 0.91 23.40 -10.24
CA ILE A 256 -0.06 22.69 -11.08
C ILE A 256 0.65 21.60 -11.90
N ASP A 257 1.83 21.89 -12.45
CA ASP A 257 2.59 20.92 -13.24
C ASP A 257 2.99 19.69 -12.41
N ALA A 258 3.33 19.90 -11.14
CA ALA A 258 3.62 18.85 -10.19
C ALA A 258 2.38 18.02 -9.82
N VAL A 259 1.19 18.62 -9.78
CA VAL A 259 -0.09 17.90 -9.61
C VAL A 259 -0.37 17.02 -10.81
N VAL A 260 -0.24 17.56 -12.02
CA VAL A 260 -0.46 16.82 -13.27
C VAL A 260 0.56 15.69 -13.40
N TYR A 261 1.83 15.96 -13.07
CA TYR A 261 2.88 14.94 -12.97
C TYR A 261 2.52 13.85 -11.98
N THR A 262 2.07 14.20 -10.77
CA THR A 262 1.68 13.23 -9.74
C THR A 262 0.53 12.34 -10.20
N ILE A 263 -0.50 12.92 -10.84
CA ILE A 263 -1.63 12.16 -11.38
C ILE A 263 -1.15 11.19 -12.47
N ASN A 264 -0.36 11.69 -13.42
CA ASN A 264 0.17 10.88 -14.51
C ASN A 264 1.06 9.76 -13.98
N TYR A 265 1.96 10.06 -13.05
CA TYR A 265 2.79 9.08 -12.35
C TYR A 265 1.93 7.98 -11.70
N ILE A 266 0.93 8.35 -10.90
CA ILE A 266 0.09 7.37 -10.18
C ILE A 266 -0.63 6.42 -11.15
N LEU A 267 -1.08 6.95 -12.28
CA LEU A 267 -1.92 6.21 -13.21
C LEU A 267 -1.14 5.47 -14.30
N SER A 268 -0.02 6.02 -14.80
CA SER A 268 0.71 5.48 -15.95
C SER A 268 2.06 4.85 -15.63
N PHE A 269 2.71 5.19 -14.50
CA PHE A 269 4.06 4.72 -14.16
C PHE A 269 4.20 3.20 -14.29
N SER A 270 3.26 2.46 -13.72
CA SER A 270 3.31 1.00 -13.65
C SER A 270 3.20 0.33 -15.04
N VAL A 271 2.41 0.92 -15.93
CA VAL A 271 2.25 0.48 -17.32
C VAL A 271 3.49 0.85 -18.14
N GLY A 272 4.05 2.05 -17.92
CA GLY A 272 5.32 2.48 -18.53
C GLY A 272 6.49 1.59 -18.14
N VAL A 273 6.62 1.26 -16.85
CA VAL A 273 7.66 0.33 -16.34
C VAL A 273 7.48 -1.06 -16.93
N LEU A 274 6.26 -1.58 -17.03
CA LEU A 274 6.00 -2.86 -17.68
C LEU A 274 6.35 -2.80 -19.18
N THR A 275 6.00 -1.71 -19.86
CA THR A 275 6.34 -1.50 -21.27
C THR A 275 7.86 -1.58 -21.45
N TYR A 276 8.61 -0.84 -20.63
CA TYR A 276 10.07 -0.90 -20.63
C TYR A 276 10.59 -2.31 -20.36
N ALA A 277 9.99 -3.03 -19.42
CA ALA A 277 10.37 -4.41 -19.09
C ALA A 277 10.10 -5.40 -20.25
N ILE A 278 9.07 -5.15 -21.07
CA ILE A 278 8.78 -5.91 -22.30
C ILE A 278 9.80 -5.58 -23.40
N GLU A 279 10.20 -4.31 -23.51
CA GLU A 279 11.16 -3.85 -24.51
C GLU A 279 12.57 -4.38 -24.25
N MET A 280 12.98 -4.33 -22.99
CA MET A 280 14.28 -4.76 -22.50
C MET A 280 14.07 -5.87 -21.47
N PRO A 281 13.73 -7.09 -21.93
CA PRO A 281 13.52 -8.21 -21.03
C PRO A 281 14.83 -8.52 -20.32
N TYR A 282 14.80 -8.44 -18.99
CA TYR A 282 15.87 -8.93 -18.15
C TYR A 282 15.53 -10.36 -17.71
N HIS A 283 16.46 -11.29 -17.91
CA HIS A 283 16.33 -12.63 -17.35
C HIS A 283 16.86 -12.61 -15.92
N LEU A 284 15.94 -12.63 -14.96
CA LEU A 284 16.31 -12.68 -13.55
C LEU A 284 15.84 -13.98 -12.93
N VAL A 285 16.74 -14.94 -12.92
CA VAL A 285 16.53 -16.23 -12.24
C VAL A 285 16.26 -15.97 -10.76
N ASN A 286 15.16 -16.52 -10.22
CA ASN A 286 14.78 -16.54 -8.80
C ASN A 286 14.23 -15.24 -8.16
N VAL A 287 13.86 -14.21 -8.93
CA VAL A 287 13.32 -12.96 -8.33
C VAL A 287 11.92 -13.14 -7.75
N VAL A 288 11.05 -13.90 -8.43
CA VAL A 288 9.69 -14.14 -7.92
C VAL A 288 9.70 -14.99 -6.64
N PRO A 289 10.39 -16.15 -6.57
CA PRO A 289 10.51 -16.92 -5.32
C PRO A 289 11.07 -16.09 -4.17
N TYR A 290 12.08 -15.25 -4.42
CA TYR A 290 12.64 -14.36 -3.41
C TYR A 290 11.65 -13.29 -2.94
N SER A 291 10.94 -12.67 -3.89
CA SER A 291 9.96 -11.63 -3.60
C SER A 291 8.77 -12.18 -2.81
N LEU A 292 8.39 -13.42 -3.06
CA LEU A 292 7.35 -14.13 -2.31
C LEU A 292 7.88 -14.75 -1.00
N SER A 293 9.18 -14.70 -0.73
CA SER A 293 9.66 -15.21 0.53
C SER A 293 9.33 -14.27 1.70
N PRO A 294 8.79 -14.80 2.81
CA PRO A 294 8.62 -14.03 4.04
C PRO A 294 9.97 -13.76 4.75
N LEU A 295 11.04 -14.48 4.39
CA LEU A 295 12.34 -14.36 5.05
C LEU A 295 13.02 -13.01 4.75
N PRO A 296 13.81 -12.47 5.71
CA PRO A 296 14.60 -11.25 5.50
C PRO A 296 15.58 -11.32 4.32
N SER A 297 15.86 -10.17 3.70
CA SER A 297 16.74 -10.08 2.52
C SER A 297 18.15 -10.58 2.78
N PHE A 298 18.68 -10.37 3.99
CA PHE A 298 20.04 -10.74 4.35
C PHE A 298 20.28 -12.25 4.39
N LEU A 299 19.21 -13.06 4.45
CA LEU A 299 19.29 -14.53 4.37
C LEU A 299 19.44 -15.03 2.93
N TYR A 300 19.33 -14.13 1.95
CA TYR A 300 19.46 -14.45 0.54
C TYR A 300 20.69 -13.76 -0.05
N SER A 301 21.62 -14.55 -0.58
CA SER A 301 22.75 -14.04 -1.37
C SER A 301 22.29 -13.74 -2.80
N ILE A 302 21.58 -12.62 -2.98
CA ILE A 302 21.22 -12.14 -4.31
C ILE A 302 22.13 -10.96 -4.66
N PRO A 303 22.75 -10.94 -5.85
CA PRO A 303 23.51 -9.79 -6.29
C PRO A 303 22.63 -8.53 -6.27
N VAL A 304 23.13 -7.48 -5.62
CA VAL A 304 22.45 -6.22 -5.27
C VAL A 304 22.04 -5.38 -6.50
N THR A 305 22.21 -5.89 -7.71
CA THR A 305 21.96 -5.19 -8.97
C THR A 305 20.47 -4.94 -9.27
N PHE A 306 19.55 -5.48 -8.46
CA PHE A 306 18.11 -5.49 -8.76
C PHE A 306 17.37 -4.18 -8.48
N ASP A 307 17.97 -3.19 -7.81
CA ASP A 307 17.09 -2.23 -7.12
C ASP A 307 16.44 -1.16 -8.03
N ASN A 308 17.00 -0.77 -9.19
CA ASN A 308 16.51 0.44 -9.87
C ASN A 308 16.53 0.38 -11.41
N LEU A 309 15.41 0.73 -12.07
CA LEU A 309 15.31 0.93 -13.53
C LEU A 309 16.21 2.09 -14.00
N ILE A 310 16.10 3.22 -13.28
CA ILE A 310 16.78 4.49 -13.47
C ILE A 310 16.75 5.16 -12.08
N GLY A 311 17.89 5.65 -11.57
CA GLY A 311 17.96 6.44 -10.32
C GLY A 311 16.96 6.06 -9.24
N THR A 312 17.24 5.05 -8.41
CA THR A 312 16.39 4.66 -7.26
C THR A 312 14.91 4.26 -7.55
N ALA A 313 14.45 4.24 -8.81
CA ALA A 313 13.05 3.92 -9.14
C ALA A 313 12.81 2.39 -9.18
N PRO A 314 11.87 1.85 -8.39
CA PRO A 314 11.67 0.42 -8.24
C PRO A 314 10.90 -0.19 -9.41
N TYR A 315 11.21 -1.44 -9.76
CA TYR A 315 10.36 -2.26 -10.63
C TYR A 315 8.99 -2.49 -9.96
N SER A 316 7.92 -2.30 -10.73
CA SER A 316 6.55 -2.60 -10.28
C SER A 316 6.34 -4.11 -10.16
N ALA A 317 5.46 -4.55 -9.27
CA ALA A 317 5.12 -5.96 -9.10
C ALA A 317 4.61 -6.59 -10.41
N MET A 318 3.88 -5.80 -11.21
CA MET A 318 3.39 -6.17 -12.53
C MET A 318 4.54 -6.51 -13.49
N ALA A 319 5.57 -5.68 -13.55
CA ALA A 319 6.74 -5.89 -14.41
C ALA A 319 7.57 -7.11 -13.96
N ILE A 320 7.76 -7.28 -12.65
CA ILE A 320 8.49 -8.43 -12.09
C ILE A 320 7.79 -9.75 -12.44
N LEU A 321 6.47 -9.82 -12.25
CA LEU A 321 5.70 -11.02 -12.54
C LEU A 321 5.65 -11.33 -14.03
N TYR A 322 5.49 -10.30 -14.88
CA TYR A 322 5.48 -10.47 -16.33
C TYR A 322 6.80 -11.04 -16.86
N ASN A 323 7.93 -10.49 -16.42
CA ASN A 323 9.26 -10.91 -16.90
C ASN A 323 9.65 -12.31 -16.46
N GLU A 324 9.16 -12.79 -15.31
CA GLU A 324 9.30 -14.20 -14.94
C GLU A 324 8.41 -15.08 -15.83
N SER A 325 7.11 -14.77 -15.88
CA SER A 325 6.14 -15.49 -16.71
C SER A 325 4.83 -14.72 -16.79
N TYR A 326 4.38 -14.45 -18.02
CA TYR A 326 3.04 -13.89 -18.30
C TYR A 326 1.95 -14.59 -17.47
N TRP A 327 1.87 -15.92 -17.57
CA TRP A 327 0.87 -16.72 -16.87
C TRP A 327 1.11 -16.79 -15.36
N GLY A 328 2.37 -16.75 -14.92
CA GLY A 328 2.73 -16.70 -13.50
C GLY A 328 2.07 -15.51 -12.79
N GLY A 329 2.11 -14.32 -13.39
CA GLY A 329 1.43 -13.16 -12.82
C GLY A 329 -0.09 -13.24 -12.84
N VAL A 330 -0.68 -13.80 -13.90
CA VAL A 330 -2.13 -14.03 -13.98
C VAL A 330 -2.60 -14.96 -12.85
N VAL A 331 -1.90 -16.08 -12.65
CA VAL A 331 -2.19 -17.04 -11.57
C VAL A 331 -1.98 -16.38 -10.20
N PHE A 332 -0.91 -15.61 -10.02
CA PHE A 332 -0.65 -14.88 -8.78
C PHE A 332 -1.81 -13.97 -8.39
N PHE A 333 -2.27 -13.11 -9.30
CA PHE A 333 -3.38 -12.19 -9.00
C PHE A 333 -4.72 -12.90 -8.80
N PHE A 334 -4.96 -14.01 -9.51
CA PHE A 334 -6.12 -14.86 -9.25
C PHE A 334 -6.10 -15.42 -7.81
N VAL A 335 -4.97 -15.98 -7.38
CA VAL A 335 -4.80 -16.51 -6.01
C VAL A 335 -4.93 -15.41 -4.97
N CYS A 336 -4.31 -14.24 -5.19
CA CYS A 336 -4.47 -13.09 -4.30
C CYS A 336 -5.92 -12.62 -4.21
N GLY A 337 -6.64 -12.54 -5.33
CA GLY A 337 -8.06 -12.17 -5.36
C GLY A 337 -8.92 -13.12 -4.54
N PHE A 338 -8.67 -14.43 -4.66
CA PHE A 338 -9.32 -15.45 -3.86
C PHE A 338 -9.01 -15.31 -2.36
N LEU A 339 -7.71 -15.29 -1.99
CA LEU A 339 -7.28 -15.22 -0.59
C LEU A 339 -7.78 -13.95 0.11
N ILE A 340 -7.63 -12.80 -0.55
CA ILE A 340 -8.09 -11.51 0.00
C ILE A 340 -9.60 -11.52 0.17
N ALA A 341 -10.37 -12.10 -0.78
CA ALA A 341 -11.82 -12.19 -0.64
C ALA A 341 -12.23 -13.10 0.52
N VAL A 342 -11.51 -14.20 0.77
CA VAL A 342 -11.72 -15.04 1.95
C VAL A 342 -11.44 -14.25 3.24
N MET A 343 -10.33 -13.52 3.30
CA MET A 343 -9.94 -12.74 4.49
C MET A 343 -10.87 -11.54 4.76
N GLU A 344 -11.28 -10.80 3.72
CA GLU A 344 -12.24 -9.70 3.85
C GLU A 344 -13.60 -10.23 4.33
N ARG A 345 -14.09 -11.34 3.75
CA ARG A 345 -15.33 -11.97 4.22
C ARG A 345 -15.22 -12.45 5.67
N TYR A 346 -14.14 -13.15 6.00
CA TYR A 346 -13.91 -13.67 7.35
C TYR A 346 -13.89 -12.53 8.38
N SER A 347 -13.16 -11.47 8.09
CA SER A 347 -13.05 -10.30 8.96
C SER A 347 -14.38 -9.55 9.09
N TYR A 348 -15.11 -9.35 8.00
CA TYR A 348 -16.43 -8.72 8.00
C TYR A 348 -17.44 -9.46 8.89
N GLN A 349 -17.44 -10.80 8.84
CA GLN A 349 -18.37 -11.63 9.63
C GLN A 349 -18.01 -11.71 11.11
N ARG A 350 -16.74 -11.56 11.47
CA ARG A 350 -16.25 -11.81 12.83
C ARG A 350 -16.11 -10.55 13.66
N ASN A 351 -15.50 -9.51 13.11
CA ASN A 351 -15.15 -8.32 13.85
C ASN A 351 -14.92 -7.15 12.92
N PHE A 352 -15.71 -6.10 13.12
CA PHE A 352 -15.60 -4.87 12.36
C PHE A 352 -14.22 -4.19 12.43
N PHE A 353 -13.52 -4.24 13.57
CA PHE A 353 -12.16 -3.73 13.69
C PHE A 353 -11.17 -4.55 12.85
N LEU A 354 -11.28 -5.88 12.87
CA LEU A 354 -10.48 -6.74 11.99
C LEU A 354 -10.78 -6.42 10.52
N TRP A 355 -12.04 -6.19 10.18
CA TRP A 355 -12.44 -5.80 8.82
C TRP A 355 -11.82 -4.47 8.39
N VAL A 356 -11.75 -3.47 9.27
CA VAL A 356 -11.09 -2.19 8.99
C VAL A 356 -9.58 -2.37 8.75
N ILE A 357 -8.89 -3.19 9.56
CA ILE A 357 -7.47 -3.52 9.36
C ILE A 357 -7.26 -4.18 7.99
N ILE A 358 -8.03 -5.24 7.70
CA ILE A 358 -7.92 -5.98 6.45
C ILE A 358 -8.23 -5.06 5.26
N SER A 359 -9.29 -4.27 5.33
CA SER A 359 -9.66 -3.29 4.29
C SER A 359 -8.55 -2.26 4.03
N SER A 360 -7.89 -1.80 5.09
CA SER A 360 -6.75 -0.88 4.98
C SER A 360 -5.55 -1.55 4.31
N PHE A 361 -5.26 -2.82 4.65
CA PHE A 361 -4.22 -3.58 3.95
C PHE A 361 -4.55 -3.87 2.49
N ILE A 362 -5.82 -4.10 2.13
CA ILE A 362 -6.25 -4.23 0.72
C ILE A 362 -5.97 -2.94 -0.05
N PHE A 363 -6.26 -1.79 0.55
CA PHE A 363 -5.96 -0.50 -0.05
C PHE A 363 -4.46 -0.29 -0.26
N VAL A 364 -3.64 -0.53 0.76
CA VAL A 364 -2.18 -0.40 0.65
C VAL A 364 -1.59 -1.43 -0.32
N PHE A 365 -2.09 -2.67 -0.31
CA PHE A 365 -1.71 -3.73 -1.26
C PHE A 365 -1.92 -3.26 -2.70
N THR A 366 -3.05 -2.64 -2.96
CA THR A 366 -3.40 -2.12 -4.28
C THR A 366 -2.39 -1.09 -4.78
N ILE A 367 -2.07 -0.10 -3.92
CA ILE A 367 -1.08 0.93 -4.27
C ILE A 367 0.31 0.31 -4.48
N LEU A 368 0.74 -0.60 -3.60
CA LEU A 368 2.07 -1.22 -3.70
C LEU A 368 2.23 -2.13 -4.92
N CYS A 369 1.20 -2.87 -5.33
CA CYS A 369 1.26 -3.70 -6.54
C CYS A 369 1.48 -2.86 -7.81
N VAL A 370 0.83 -1.69 -7.89
CA VAL A 370 0.96 -0.78 -9.03
C VAL A 370 2.31 -0.06 -8.96
N GLN A 371 2.67 0.45 -7.80
CA GLN A 371 3.74 1.44 -7.69
C GLN A 371 5.09 0.87 -7.22
N TYR A 372 5.15 -0.36 -6.69
CA TYR A 372 6.32 -0.87 -5.98
C TYR A 372 6.61 -2.35 -6.24
N GLN A 373 7.72 -2.81 -5.64
CA GLN A 373 8.22 -4.18 -5.75
C GLN A 373 7.21 -5.20 -5.22
N LEU A 374 7.16 -6.36 -5.89
CA LEU A 374 6.31 -7.51 -5.56
C LEU A 374 6.41 -7.93 -4.09
N ARG A 375 7.61 -7.84 -3.50
CA ARG A 375 7.85 -8.28 -2.13
C ARG A 375 7.07 -7.51 -1.08
N SER A 376 6.97 -6.19 -1.22
CA SER A 376 6.22 -5.39 -0.25
C SER A 376 4.72 -5.67 -0.32
N ALA A 377 4.20 -5.92 -1.52
CA ALA A 377 2.81 -6.34 -1.71
C ALA A 377 2.56 -7.74 -1.12
N ALA A 378 3.44 -8.72 -1.38
CA ALA A 378 3.32 -10.07 -0.84
C ALA A 378 3.31 -10.10 0.70
N ARG A 379 4.15 -9.28 1.35
CA ARG A 379 4.16 -9.15 2.82
C ARG A 379 2.83 -8.68 3.39
N LEU A 380 2.10 -7.81 2.71
CA LEU A 380 0.76 -7.40 3.16
C LEU A 380 -0.22 -8.56 3.15
N VAL A 381 -0.12 -9.46 2.17
CA VAL A 381 -0.91 -10.70 2.14
C VAL A 381 -0.56 -11.57 3.34
N TYR A 382 0.72 -11.74 3.66
CA TYR A 382 1.15 -12.47 4.86
C TYR A 382 0.66 -11.82 6.15
N TYR A 383 0.68 -10.49 6.25
CA TYR A 383 0.14 -9.78 7.41
C TYR A 383 -1.37 -9.98 7.53
N MET A 384 -2.13 -9.88 6.43
CA MET A 384 -3.56 -10.18 6.43
C MET A 384 -3.85 -11.61 6.90
N MET A 385 -3.07 -12.59 6.44
CA MET A 385 -3.18 -13.99 6.87
C MET A 385 -2.86 -14.13 8.36
N PHE A 386 -1.75 -13.52 8.82
CA PHE A 386 -1.32 -13.55 10.21
C PHE A 386 -2.36 -12.93 11.15
N PHE A 387 -2.89 -11.74 10.85
CA PHE A 387 -3.93 -11.10 11.67
C PHE A 387 -5.23 -11.90 11.67
N SER A 388 -5.61 -12.48 10.53
CA SER A 388 -6.77 -13.37 10.45
C SER A 388 -6.57 -14.63 11.30
N ALA A 389 -5.39 -15.25 11.24
CA ALA A 389 -5.04 -16.43 12.03
C ALA A 389 -4.93 -16.11 13.54
N LEU A 390 -4.28 -15.01 13.92
CA LEU A 390 -4.16 -14.54 15.30
C LEU A 390 -5.55 -14.30 15.92
N TYR A 391 -6.48 -13.73 15.16
CA TYR A 391 -7.85 -13.55 15.64
C TYR A 391 -8.61 -14.87 15.79
N THR A 392 -8.35 -15.84 14.91
CA THR A 392 -9.01 -17.15 14.91
C THR A 392 -8.51 -18.06 16.03
N PHE A 393 -7.19 -18.15 16.19
CA PHE A 393 -6.54 -19.11 17.09
C PHE A 393 -5.98 -18.45 18.35
N GLY A 394 -5.41 -17.25 18.23
CA GLY A 394 -4.75 -16.56 19.34
C GLY A 394 -5.70 -15.92 20.33
N MET A 395 -6.72 -15.19 19.86
CA MET A 395 -7.66 -14.47 20.74
C MET A 395 -8.47 -15.38 21.68
N PRO A 396 -8.95 -16.58 21.27
CA PRO A 396 -9.57 -17.52 22.19
C PRO A 396 -8.61 -18.03 23.28
N VAL A 397 -7.34 -18.28 22.92
CA VAL A 397 -6.30 -18.73 23.86
C VAL A 397 -5.93 -17.62 24.85
N ILE A 398 -5.71 -16.39 24.35
CA ILE A 398 -5.45 -15.21 25.19
C ILE A 398 -6.64 -14.93 26.11
N ARG A 399 -7.88 -15.07 25.62
CA ARG A 399 -9.06 -14.94 26.49
C ARG A 399 -9.09 -16.02 27.57
N LYS A 400 -8.77 -17.26 27.23
CA LYS A 400 -8.69 -18.35 28.22
C LYS A 400 -7.54 -18.16 29.23
N MET A 401 -6.43 -17.57 28.82
CA MET A 401 -5.31 -17.31 29.73
C MET A 401 -5.56 -16.12 30.66
N PHE A 402 -6.16 -15.04 30.17
CA PHE A 402 -6.28 -13.78 30.94
C PHE A 402 -7.65 -13.53 31.58
N PHE A 403 -8.73 -14.19 31.14
CA PHE A 403 -10.09 -13.91 31.62
C PHE A 403 -10.77 -15.08 32.35
N THR A 404 -10.19 -16.28 32.36
CA THR A 404 -10.77 -17.43 33.09
C THR A 404 -10.39 -17.46 34.56
N GLU A 405 -9.39 -16.68 35.01
CA GLU A 405 -9.01 -16.59 36.43
C GLU A 405 -9.92 -15.67 37.27
N ARG A 406 -10.93 -15.00 36.69
CA ARG A 406 -11.85 -14.10 37.45
C ARG A 406 -13.26 -14.63 37.68
N ILE A 407 -13.57 -15.89 37.35
CA ILE A 407 -14.92 -16.48 37.56
C ILE A 407 -14.86 -17.70 38.50
N GLY A 408 -13.84 -17.79 39.35
CA GLY A 408 -13.76 -18.80 40.40
C GLY A 408 -13.53 -18.12 41.74
N HIS A 409 -14.56 -17.46 42.27
CA HIS A 409 -14.81 -17.18 43.70
C HIS A 409 -16.01 -16.23 43.79
N VAL A 410 -17.22 -16.79 43.72
CA VAL A 410 -18.39 -16.31 44.46
C VAL A 410 -19.05 -17.52 45.07
#